data_AF-A0A2M9P8R0-F1
#
_entry.id   AF-A0A2M9P8R0-F1
#
_cell.length_a   1.000
_cell.length_b   1.000
_cell.length_c   1.000
_cell.angle_alpha   90.00
_cell.angle_beta   90.00
_cell.angle_gamma   90.00
#
_symmetry.space_group_name_H-M   'P 1'
#
loop_
_entity.id
_entity.type
_entity.pdbx_description
1 polymer ?
#
loop_
_entity_poly.entity_id
_entity_poly.type
_entity_poly.pdbx_seq_one_letter_code
_entity_poly.pdbx_strand_id
1 'polypeptide(L)'
;MRADRRSGLGGAQPVDTGFIVFNYANYPHLARLFRDLDVPVARSDMSFGVSIDGGRVEYSFRSLQGLLAQPANAARPGFLRMLRDIHRFNTQAEARAVEGQTVGDLTRALGLGDWFRRCYLRPICGAIWSTPETQIDAYPARTLVEFFRNHGLLGLNGHHQWWTVQGGSVEYVRRLETRLLRDGVRIETGAPVQAVAREEDGVTLHFADRPSQRFDEVAASRTAACNCRCR
;
A
#
# COMPACT_ATOMS: atom_id res chain seq x y z
N MET A 1 -13.34 31.17 -13.09
CA MET A 1 -14.38 30.12 -12.92
C MET A 1 -14.35 29.24 -14.16
N ARG A 2 -13.60 28.12 -14.13
CA ARG A 2 -13.51 27.19 -15.29
C ARG A 2 -14.18 25.88 -14.89
N ALA A 3 -15.06 25.44 -15.78
CA ALA A 3 -15.98 24.33 -15.61
C ALA A 3 -15.26 23.03 -15.21
N ASP A 4 -15.76 22.46 -14.12
CA ASP A 4 -15.52 21.12 -13.63
C ASP A 4 -15.83 20.10 -14.75
N ARG A 5 -14.80 19.41 -15.25
CA ARG A 5 -14.97 18.29 -16.18
C ARG A 5 -15.52 17.13 -15.35
N ARG A 6 -16.86 17.01 -15.38
CA ARG A 6 -17.68 15.90 -14.86
C ARG A 6 -16.90 14.60 -14.64
N SER A 7 -16.58 14.33 -13.39
CA SER A 7 -16.14 13.02 -12.92
C SER A 7 -17.38 12.11 -12.73
N GLY A 8 -17.68 11.25 -13.70
CA GLY A 8 -18.67 10.17 -13.56
C GLY A 8 -19.75 10.06 -14.66
N LEU A 9 -20.01 8.81 -15.07
CA LEU A 9 -21.00 8.25 -16.02
C LEU A 9 -21.14 8.87 -17.43
N GLY A 10 -20.22 9.76 -17.82
CA GLY A 10 -20.07 10.22 -19.21
C GLY A 10 -18.74 10.93 -19.51
N GLY A 11 -17.76 10.85 -18.62
CA GLY A 11 -16.46 11.50 -18.74
C GLY A 11 -15.32 10.54 -18.39
N ALA A 12 -14.15 10.75 -18.99
CA ALA A 12 -12.95 9.97 -18.69
C ALA A 12 -12.41 10.35 -17.30
N GLN A 13 -12.41 9.39 -16.37
CA GLN A 13 -11.87 9.53 -15.02
C GLN A 13 -10.59 8.69 -14.90
N PRO A 14 -9.43 9.27 -14.56
CA PRO A 14 -8.25 8.50 -14.24
C PRO A 14 -8.50 7.66 -12.97
N VAL A 15 -8.10 6.39 -13.03
CA VAL A 15 -8.18 5.44 -11.92
C VAL A 15 -6.78 4.89 -11.67
N ASP A 16 -6.27 5.14 -10.47
CA ASP A 16 -4.99 4.59 -10.02
C ASP A 16 -5.17 3.12 -9.60
N THR A 17 -4.29 2.25 -10.09
CA THR A 17 -4.35 0.79 -9.83
C THR A 17 -3.27 0.29 -8.87
N GLY A 18 -2.33 1.17 -8.48
CA GLY A 18 -1.22 0.84 -7.60
C GLY A 18 -1.07 1.85 -6.48
N PHE A 19 -0.40 2.97 -6.77
CA PHE A 19 -0.23 4.05 -5.80
C PHE A 19 -1.47 4.95 -5.79
N ILE A 20 -2.30 4.81 -4.75
CA ILE A 20 -3.60 5.50 -4.65
C ILE A 20 -3.64 6.55 -3.53
N VAL A 21 -2.86 6.37 -2.45
CA VAL A 21 -2.87 7.25 -1.27
C VAL A 21 -1.52 7.38 -0.60
N PHE A 22 -1.36 8.45 0.18
CA PHE A 22 -0.23 8.70 1.07
C PHE A 22 -0.66 9.44 2.34
N ASN A 23 0.27 9.62 3.28
CA ASN A 23 0.10 10.53 4.40
C ASN A 23 1.42 11.24 4.73
N TYR A 24 1.35 12.40 5.38
CA TYR A 24 2.53 13.24 5.66
C TYR A 24 3.49 12.64 6.70
N ALA A 25 3.01 11.76 7.58
CA ALA A 25 3.84 11.14 8.61
C ALA A 25 4.74 10.04 8.03
N ASN A 26 4.19 9.18 7.18
CA ASN A 26 4.89 8.02 6.63
C ASN A 26 5.63 8.32 5.33
N TYR A 27 5.27 9.40 4.63
CA TYR A 27 5.83 9.74 3.33
C TYR A 27 6.39 11.19 3.28
N PRO A 28 7.28 11.59 4.19
CA PRO A 28 7.75 12.98 4.27
C PRO A 28 8.50 13.43 3.02
N HIS A 29 9.29 12.55 2.40
CA HIS A 29 10.03 12.87 1.18
C HIS A 29 9.11 12.99 -0.04
N LEU A 30 8.11 12.12 -0.16
CA LEU A 30 7.12 12.21 -1.23
C LEU A 30 6.24 13.46 -1.06
N ALA A 31 5.82 13.76 0.17
CA ALA A 31 5.07 14.96 0.47
C ALA A 31 5.87 16.23 0.15
N ARG A 32 7.17 16.23 0.43
CA ARG A 32 8.08 17.30 0.02
C ARG A 32 8.16 17.41 -1.51
N LEU A 33 8.32 16.30 -2.22
CA LEU A 33 8.31 16.29 -3.69
C LEU A 33 7.01 16.87 -4.25
N PHE A 34 5.86 16.48 -3.69
CA PHE A 34 4.55 16.98 -4.11
C PHE A 34 4.42 18.48 -3.90
N ARG A 35 4.92 18.99 -2.77
CA ARG A 35 4.97 20.44 -2.52
C ARG A 35 5.88 21.14 -3.52
N ASP A 36 7.09 20.62 -3.74
CA ASP A 36 8.08 21.26 -4.61
C ASP A 36 7.66 21.22 -6.11
N LEU A 37 6.70 20.36 -6.48
CA LEU A 37 6.10 20.23 -7.80
C LEU A 37 4.69 20.84 -7.93
N ASP A 38 4.13 21.43 -6.87
CA ASP A 38 2.75 21.92 -6.82
C ASP A 38 1.72 20.86 -7.25
N VAL A 39 1.85 19.64 -6.70
CA VAL A 39 0.92 18.52 -6.94
C VAL A 39 -0.37 18.74 -6.14
N PRO A 40 -1.55 18.76 -6.79
CA PRO A 40 -2.81 18.94 -6.10
C PRO A 40 -3.19 17.66 -5.34
N VAL A 41 -3.54 17.78 -4.07
CA VAL A 41 -3.91 16.65 -3.21
C VAL A 41 -5.28 16.86 -2.56
N ALA A 42 -6.01 15.78 -2.31
CA ALA A 42 -7.30 15.77 -1.63
C ALA A 42 -7.29 14.80 -0.45
N ARG A 43 -8.14 15.05 0.54
CA ARG A 43 -8.35 14.12 1.65
C ARG A 43 -8.99 12.83 1.14
N SER A 44 -8.51 11.71 1.65
CA SER A 44 -9.09 10.37 1.48
C SER A 44 -9.42 9.81 2.86
N ASP A 45 -10.56 9.13 3.00
CA ASP A 45 -10.98 8.54 4.28
C ASP A 45 -10.46 7.11 4.48
N MET A 46 -9.91 6.47 3.43
CA MET A 46 -9.34 5.10 3.43
C MET A 46 -10.09 4.12 4.34
N SER A 47 -11.42 4.19 4.31
CA SER A 47 -12.24 3.41 5.24
C SER A 47 -12.15 1.92 4.92
N PHE A 48 -12.18 1.09 5.98
CA PHE A 48 -12.13 -0.36 5.85
C PHE A 48 -13.50 -0.97 6.18
N GLY A 49 -14.02 -1.77 5.25
CA GLY A 49 -15.26 -2.53 5.39
C GLY A 49 -15.06 -3.98 4.95
N VAL A 50 -15.81 -4.88 5.56
CA VAL A 50 -15.71 -6.32 5.35
C VAL A 50 -17.09 -6.88 5.09
N SER A 51 -17.21 -7.72 4.06
CA SER A 51 -18.38 -8.56 3.80
C SER A 51 -17.90 -9.99 3.58
N ILE A 52 -18.38 -10.94 4.39
CA ILE A 52 -17.93 -12.33 4.42
C ILE A 52 -19.09 -13.26 4.06
N ASP A 53 -18.78 -14.31 3.28
CA ASP A 53 -19.70 -15.37 2.87
C ASP A 53 -21.02 -14.82 2.28
N GLY A 54 -20.93 -13.87 1.35
CA GLY A 54 -22.09 -13.27 0.69
C GLY A 54 -22.96 -12.39 1.62
N GLY A 55 -22.33 -11.62 2.53
CA GLY A 55 -23.04 -10.74 3.45
C GLY A 55 -23.52 -11.42 4.74
N ARG A 56 -23.06 -12.64 5.01
CA ARG A 56 -23.37 -13.32 6.28
C ARG A 56 -22.86 -12.53 7.48
N VAL A 57 -21.67 -11.95 7.35
CA VAL A 57 -21.07 -11.04 8.34
C VAL A 57 -20.60 -9.79 7.62
N GLU A 58 -21.18 -8.65 7.98
CA GLU A 58 -20.79 -7.33 7.45
C GLU A 58 -20.52 -6.33 8.56
N TYR A 59 -19.41 -5.62 8.47
CA TYR A 59 -19.05 -4.56 9.40
C TYR A 59 -17.97 -3.64 8.81
N SER A 60 -17.79 -2.46 9.41
CA SER A 60 -16.67 -1.56 9.14
C SER A 60 -16.16 -0.92 10.43
N PHE A 61 -14.91 -0.45 10.44
CA PHE A 61 -14.34 0.26 11.60
C PHE A 61 -14.46 1.79 11.51
N ARG A 62 -15.20 2.30 10.52
CA ARG A 62 -15.36 3.75 10.33
C ARG A 62 -16.10 4.42 11.50
N SER A 63 -17.09 3.74 12.06
CA SER A 63 -17.94 4.27 13.12
C SER A 63 -18.65 3.13 13.86
N LEU A 64 -19.30 3.44 14.98
CA LEU A 64 -20.16 2.48 15.69
C LEU A 64 -21.31 1.97 14.81
N GLN A 65 -21.89 2.84 13.98
CA GLN A 65 -22.90 2.46 13.00
C GLN A 65 -22.32 1.51 11.95
N GLY A 66 -21.07 1.74 11.54
CA GLY A 66 -20.35 0.84 10.65
C GLY A 66 -20.06 -0.53 11.28
N LEU A 67 -19.70 -0.55 12.56
CA LEU A 67 -19.42 -1.78 13.30
C LEU A 67 -20.69 -2.63 13.47
N LEU A 68 -21.83 -1.96 13.65
CA LEU A 68 -23.16 -2.55 13.76
C LEU A 68 -23.97 -2.41 12.47
N ALA A 69 -23.31 -2.28 11.31
CA ALA A 69 -23.98 -2.20 10.00
C ALA A 69 -24.96 -3.37 9.81
N GLN A 70 -24.61 -4.52 10.38
CA GLN A 70 -25.50 -5.65 10.56
C GLN A 70 -25.77 -5.86 12.07
N PRO A 71 -26.91 -5.38 12.62
CA PRO A 71 -27.20 -5.45 14.06
C PRO A 71 -27.17 -6.86 14.66
N ALA A 72 -27.47 -7.88 13.83
CA ALA A 72 -27.36 -9.29 14.22
C ALA A 72 -25.94 -9.68 14.71
N ASN A 73 -24.89 -8.95 14.31
CA ASN A 73 -23.53 -9.14 14.83
C ASN A 73 -23.42 -8.96 16.34
N ALA A 74 -24.24 -8.07 16.94
CA ALA A 74 -24.24 -7.87 18.39
C ALA A 74 -24.68 -9.13 19.16
N ALA A 75 -25.52 -9.97 18.55
CA ALA A 75 -25.96 -11.23 19.12
C ALA A 75 -25.03 -12.42 18.78
N ARG A 76 -23.97 -12.21 17.99
CA ARG A 76 -23.03 -13.27 17.57
C ARG A 76 -21.86 -13.35 18.54
N PRO A 77 -21.73 -14.43 19.35
CA PRO A 77 -20.64 -14.53 20.32
C PRO A 77 -19.24 -14.51 19.68
N GLY A 78 -19.12 -15.05 18.47
CA GLY A 78 -17.87 -15.01 17.70
C GLY A 78 -17.45 -13.60 17.31
N PHE A 79 -18.40 -12.74 16.94
CA PHE A 79 -18.15 -11.34 16.60
C PHE A 79 -17.70 -10.54 17.82
N LEU A 80 -18.37 -10.70 18.96
CA LEU A 80 -17.96 -10.03 20.20
C LEU A 80 -16.57 -10.49 20.67
N ARG A 81 -16.27 -11.79 20.56
CA ARG A 81 -14.92 -12.32 20.83
C ARG A 81 -13.88 -11.72 19.89
N MET A 82 -14.20 -11.59 18.59
CA MET A 82 -13.32 -10.93 17.62
C MET A 82 -12.98 -9.51 18.06
N LEU A 83 -13.95 -8.69 18.47
CA LEU A 83 -13.70 -7.32 18.93
C LEU A 83 -12.75 -7.27 20.14
N ARG A 84 -12.97 -8.15 21.11
CA ARG A 84 -12.07 -8.30 22.26
C ARG A 84 -10.67 -8.72 21.83
N ASP A 85 -10.57 -9.65 20.90
CA ASP A 85 -9.30 -10.17 20.40
C ASP A 85 -8.56 -9.09 19.56
N ILE A 86 -9.27 -8.23 18.82
CA ILE A 86 -8.70 -7.03 18.17
C ILE A 86 -8.07 -6.10 19.20
N HIS A 87 -8.81 -5.79 20.27
CA HIS A 87 -8.28 -4.95 21.34
C HIS A 87 -7.02 -5.59 21.99
N ARG A 88 -7.04 -6.91 22.23
CA ARG A 88 -5.88 -7.64 22.75
C ARG A 88 -4.69 -7.57 21.79
N PHE A 89 -4.91 -7.79 20.50
CA PHE A 89 -3.86 -7.68 19.50
C PHE A 89 -3.26 -6.27 19.49
N ASN A 90 -4.11 -5.24 19.42
CA ASN A 90 -3.68 -3.85 19.37
C ASN A 90 -2.87 -3.40 20.59
N THR A 91 -3.11 -4.01 21.76
CA THR A 91 -2.43 -3.64 23.02
C THR A 91 -1.21 -4.51 23.33
N GLN A 92 -1.14 -5.74 22.84
CA GLN A 92 -0.12 -6.71 23.25
C GLN A 92 0.81 -7.15 22.12
N ALA A 93 0.44 -6.98 20.86
CA ALA A 93 1.21 -7.53 19.73
C ALA A 93 2.63 -6.97 19.66
N GLU A 94 2.83 -5.67 19.91
CA GLU A 94 4.15 -5.02 19.88
C GLU A 94 5.09 -5.61 20.94
N ALA A 95 4.60 -5.82 22.17
CA ALA A 95 5.39 -6.37 23.26
C ALA A 95 5.63 -7.89 23.14
N ARG A 96 4.85 -8.60 22.30
CA ARG A 96 4.87 -10.06 22.20
C ARG A 96 5.45 -10.58 20.88
N ALA A 97 5.61 -9.73 19.87
CA ALA A 97 6.23 -10.10 18.61
C ALA A 97 7.73 -10.32 18.82
N VAL A 98 8.17 -11.56 18.63
CA VAL A 98 9.60 -11.93 18.69
C VAL A 98 10.16 -12.17 17.29
N GLU A 99 11.48 -12.10 17.16
CA GLU A 99 12.16 -12.33 15.88
C GLU A 99 11.96 -13.77 15.37
N GLY A 100 11.83 -13.93 14.05
CA GLY A 100 11.60 -15.23 13.40
C GLY A 100 10.19 -15.80 13.59
N GLN A 101 9.33 -15.16 14.37
CA GLN A 101 7.96 -15.62 14.61
C GLN A 101 7.04 -15.34 13.42
N THR A 102 6.18 -16.30 13.07
CA THR A 102 5.12 -16.10 12.09
C THR A 102 3.89 -15.43 12.71
N VAL A 103 3.05 -14.79 11.89
CA VAL A 103 1.75 -14.25 12.34
C VAL A 103 0.89 -15.32 13.00
N GLY A 104 0.89 -16.55 12.47
CA GLY A 104 0.19 -17.69 13.07
C GLY A 104 0.69 -18.01 14.48
N ASP A 105 2.00 -17.95 14.71
CA ASP A 105 2.58 -18.17 16.03
C ASP A 105 2.25 -17.04 17.00
N LEU A 106 2.27 -15.78 16.55
CA LEU A 106 1.91 -14.63 17.39
C LEU A 106 0.44 -14.70 17.81
N THR A 107 -0.46 -15.00 16.87
CA THR A 107 -1.89 -15.12 17.18
C THR A 107 -2.17 -16.25 18.17
N ARG A 108 -1.45 -17.38 18.06
CA ARG A 108 -1.51 -18.48 19.03
C ARG A 108 -0.98 -18.06 20.40
N ALA A 109 0.17 -17.38 20.45
CA ALA A 109 0.78 -16.92 21.69
C ALA A 109 -0.09 -15.90 22.45
N LEU A 110 -0.84 -15.06 21.73
CA LEU A 110 -1.81 -14.10 22.29
C LEU A 110 -3.19 -14.74 22.62
N GLY A 111 -3.40 -16.00 22.25
CA GLY A 111 -4.67 -16.70 22.43
C GLY A 111 -5.81 -16.06 21.64
N LEU A 112 -5.56 -15.62 20.41
CA LEU A 112 -6.55 -14.98 19.55
C LEU A 112 -7.36 -16.04 18.79
N GLY A 113 -8.69 -15.89 18.77
CA GLY A 113 -9.59 -16.88 18.23
C GLY A 113 -9.66 -16.91 16.69
N ASP A 114 -10.35 -17.92 16.17
CA ASP A 114 -10.55 -18.10 14.72
C ASP A 114 -11.29 -16.92 14.07
N TRP A 115 -12.28 -16.33 14.77
CA TRP A 115 -12.99 -15.16 14.28
C TRP A 115 -12.06 -13.95 14.09
N PHE A 116 -11.10 -13.72 14.99
CA PHE A 116 -10.07 -12.69 14.80
C PHE A 116 -9.26 -12.94 13.53
N ARG A 117 -8.81 -14.18 13.32
CA ARG A 117 -7.99 -14.53 12.16
C ARG A 117 -8.76 -14.41 10.85
N ARG A 118 -9.93 -15.03 10.75
CA ARG A 118 -10.72 -15.13 9.52
C ARG A 118 -11.55 -13.90 9.21
N CYS A 119 -12.10 -13.25 10.23
CA CYS A 119 -13.04 -12.15 9.99
C CYS A 119 -12.37 -10.78 10.08
N TYR A 120 -11.18 -10.65 10.68
CA TYR A 120 -10.46 -9.38 10.81
C TYR A 120 -9.07 -9.42 10.17
N LEU A 121 -8.16 -10.25 10.69
CA LEU A 121 -6.74 -10.18 10.33
C LEU A 121 -6.50 -10.51 8.86
N ARG A 122 -7.02 -11.64 8.38
CA ARG A 122 -6.84 -12.04 6.97
C ARG A 122 -7.49 -11.03 6.00
N PRO A 123 -8.75 -10.57 6.20
CA PRO A 123 -9.33 -9.55 5.33
C PRO A 123 -8.53 -8.24 5.27
N ILE A 124 -8.11 -7.69 6.42
CA ILE A 124 -7.37 -6.42 6.42
C ILE A 124 -5.98 -6.59 5.78
N CYS A 125 -5.30 -7.72 6.05
CA CYS A 125 -4.00 -8.01 5.45
C CYS A 125 -4.12 -8.27 3.95
N GLY A 126 -5.16 -8.99 3.51
CA GLY A 126 -5.44 -9.25 2.10
C GLY A 126 -5.68 -7.95 1.33
N ALA A 127 -6.40 -6.99 1.94
CA ALA A 127 -6.61 -5.67 1.34
C ALA A 127 -5.33 -4.83 1.25
N ILE A 128 -4.42 -4.94 2.23
CA ILE A 128 -3.17 -4.16 2.27
C ILE A 128 -2.10 -4.74 1.33
N TRP A 129 -1.90 -6.05 1.36
CA TRP A 129 -0.78 -6.71 0.69
C TRP A 129 -1.17 -7.44 -0.59
N SER A 130 -2.44 -7.38 -1.01
CA SER A 130 -2.95 -8.07 -2.20
C SER A 130 -2.53 -9.54 -2.27
N THR A 131 -2.39 -10.17 -1.11
CA THR A 131 -1.86 -11.52 -0.92
C THR A 131 -2.99 -12.47 -0.58
N PRO A 132 -3.00 -13.73 -1.08
CA PRO A 132 -4.01 -14.71 -0.69
C PRO A 132 -4.09 -14.86 0.82
N GLU A 133 -5.30 -14.90 1.37
CA GLU A 133 -5.55 -15.00 2.82
C GLU A 133 -4.82 -16.17 3.48
N THR A 134 -4.60 -17.26 2.74
CA THR A 134 -3.93 -18.48 3.19
C THR A 134 -2.44 -18.28 3.49
N GLN A 135 -1.82 -17.22 2.99
CA GLN A 135 -0.39 -16.93 3.20
C GLN A 135 -0.13 -16.01 4.39
N ILE A 136 -1.16 -15.31 4.89
CA ILE A 136 -0.99 -14.31 5.97
C ILE A 136 -0.45 -14.95 7.25
N ASP A 137 -0.85 -16.18 7.59
CA ASP A 137 -0.38 -16.85 8.80
C ASP A 137 1.13 -17.14 8.78
N ALA A 138 1.73 -17.32 7.60
CA ALA A 138 3.16 -17.59 7.42
C ALA A 138 4.00 -16.30 7.36
N TYR A 139 3.36 -15.13 7.29
CA TYR A 139 4.05 -13.86 7.17
C TYR A 139 4.86 -13.55 8.46
N PRO A 140 6.00 -12.83 8.37
CA PRO A 140 6.75 -12.40 9.54
C PRO A 140 5.91 -11.50 10.46
N ALA A 141 5.74 -11.92 11.72
CA ALA A 141 4.87 -11.22 12.67
C ALA A 141 5.34 -9.79 12.96
N ARG A 142 6.65 -9.60 13.12
CA ARG A 142 7.24 -8.30 13.42
C ARG A 142 6.98 -7.28 12.32
N THR A 143 7.17 -7.67 11.05
CA THR A 143 6.88 -6.82 9.90
C THR A 143 5.42 -6.39 9.86
N LEU A 144 4.49 -7.30 10.15
CA LEU A 144 3.07 -6.98 10.22
C LEU A 144 2.78 -6.00 11.36
N VAL A 145 3.29 -6.25 12.55
CA VAL A 145 3.05 -5.41 13.73
C VAL A 145 3.63 -4.01 13.55
N GLU A 146 4.85 -3.90 13.02
CA GLU A 146 5.49 -2.63 12.69
C GLU A 146 4.69 -1.87 11.62
N PHE A 147 4.18 -2.57 10.59
CA PHE A 147 3.30 -1.96 9.60
C PHE A 147 2.03 -1.40 10.26
N PHE A 148 1.34 -2.20 11.09
CA PHE A 148 0.12 -1.76 11.75
C PHE A 148 0.38 -0.56 12.65
N ARG A 149 1.50 -0.56 13.38
CA ARG A 149 1.91 0.55 14.24
C ARG A 149 2.16 1.83 13.43
N ASN A 150 2.98 1.75 12.38
CA ASN A 150 3.37 2.89 11.57
C ASN A 150 2.17 3.49 10.80
N HIS A 151 1.13 2.70 10.56
CA HIS A 151 -0.08 3.17 9.87
C HIS A 151 -1.22 3.55 10.81
N GLY A 152 -0.97 3.57 12.14
CA GLY A 152 -2.00 3.87 13.13
C GLY A 152 -3.15 2.86 13.12
N LEU A 153 -2.89 1.61 12.73
CA LEU A 153 -3.85 0.51 12.75
C LEU A 153 -3.85 -0.23 14.10
N LEU A 154 -2.85 0.01 14.95
CA LEU A 154 -2.86 -0.42 16.36
C LEU A 154 -3.55 0.64 17.21
N GLY A 155 -4.74 0.31 17.72
CA GLY A 155 -5.51 1.17 18.63
C GLY A 155 -6.64 1.94 17.94
N LEU A 156 -7.30 2.82 18.69
CA LEU A 156 -8.41 3.67 18.22
C LEU A 156 -7.96 5.11 17.93
N ASN A 157 -6.71 5.44 18.25
CA ASN A 157 -6.11 6.77 18.17
C ASN A 157 -4.85 6.69 17.30
N GLY A 158 -4.47 7.80 16.66
CA GLY A 158 -3.25 7.86 15.85
C GLY A 158 -3.44 7.54 14.37
N HIS A 159 -4.67 7.42 13.89
CA HIS A 159 -4.94 7.35 12.46
C HIS A 159 -4.43 8.60 11.75
N HIS A 160 -3.53 8.41 10.79
CA HIS A 160 -3.08 9.51 9.94
C HIS A 160 -4.15 9.85 8.92
N GLN A 161 -4.39 11.15 8.72
CA GLN A 161 -5.22 11.60 7.60
C GLN A 161 -4.56 11.14 6.29
N TRP A 162 -5.29 10.33 5.53
CA TRP A 162 -4.87 9.89 4.21
C TRP A 162 -5.19 10.96 3.16
N TRP A 163 -4.36 10.99 2.13
CA TRP A 163 -4.44 11.92 1.02
C TRP A 163 -4.29 11.16 -0.29
N THR A 164 -4.90 11.66 -1.34
CA THR A 164 -4.74 11.18 -2.71
C THR A 164 -4.40 12.34 -3.63
N VAL A 165 -3.85 12.04 -4.80
CA VAL A 165 -3.54 13.06 -5.81
C VAL A 165 -4.80 13.36 -6.61
N GLN A 166 -5.19 14.64 -6.68
CA GLN A 166 -6.34 15.05 -7.47
C GLN A 166 -6.02 14.86 -8.96
N GLY A 167 -6.88 14.13 -9.67
CA GLY A 167 -6.62 13.73 -11.06
C GLY A 167 -5.74 12.48 -11.20
N GLY A 168 -5.42 11.80 -10.09
CA GLY A 168 -4.68 10.54 -10.06
C GLY A 168 -3.16 10.72 -10.05
N SER A 169 -2.45 9.64 -9.72
CA SER A 169 -0.99 9.58 -9.58
C SER A 169 -0.24 10.07 -10.83
N VAL A 170 -0.83 9.92 -12.02
CA VAL A 170 -0.29 10.45 -13.29
C VAL A 170 0.05 11.95 -13.22
N GLU A 171 -0.64 12.70 -12.37
CA GLU A 171 -0.50 14.15 -12.27
C GLU A 171 0.83 14.58 -11.66
N TYR A 172 1.35 13.84 -10.67
CA TYR A 172 2.70 14.10 -10.15
C TYR A 172 3.77 13.58 -11.11
N VAL A 173 3.51 12.47 -11.81
CA VAL A 173 4.44 11.92 -12.79
C VAL A 173 4.68 12.91 -13.92
N ARG A 174 3.61 13.51 -14.48
CA ARG A 174 3.70 14.55 -15.52
C ARG A 174 4.43 15.81 -15.06
N ARG A 175 4.20 16.25 -13.81
CA ARG A 175 4.92 17.39 -13.22
C ARG A 175 6.41 17.08 -13.07
N LEU A 176 6.73 15.89 -12.58
CA LEU A 176 8.10 15.45 -12.42
C LEU A 176 8.80 15.37 -13.79
N GLU A 177 8.16 14.76 -14.79
CA GLU A 177 8.64 14.70 -16.17
C GLU A 177 8.92 16.11 -16.71
N THR A 178 7.97 17.03 -16.58
CA THR A 178 8.11 18.42 -17.03
C THR A 178 9.30 19.11 -16.34
N ARG A 179 9.47 18.90 -15.03
CA ARG A 179 10.59 19.46 -14.26
C ARG A 179 11.93 18.91 -14.74
N LEU A 180 12.03 17.59 -14.93
CA LEU A 180 13.25 16.91 -15.38
C LEU A 180 13.66 17.36 -16.78
N LEU A 181 12.70 17.43 -17.71
CA LEU A 181 12.96 17.91 -19.07
C LEU A 181 13.47 19.35 -19.08
N ARG A 182 12.90 20.23 -18.25
CA ARG A 182 13.40 21.61 -18.09
C ARG A 182 14.83 21.65 -17.57
N ASP A 183 15.17 20.74 -16.66
CA ASP A 183 16.51 20.64 -16.07
C ASP A 183 17.51 19.92 -17.02
N GLY A 184 17.12 19.63 -18.27
CA GLY A 184 17.98 19.07 -19.30
C GLY A 184 18.11 17.54 -19.25
N VAL A 185 17.28 16.86 -18.44
CA VAL A 185 17.29 15.40 -18.35
C VAL A 185 16.69 14.80 -19.62
N ARG A 186 17.42 13.87 -20.23
CA ARG A 186 16.92 13.06 -21.36
C ARG A 186 16.05 11.91 -20.83
N ILE A 187 14.78 11.90 -21.22
CA ILE A 187 13.85 10.82 -20.90
C ILE A 187 13.57 10.02 -22.17
N GLU A 188 13.76 8.70 -22.10
CA GLU A 188 13.55 7.80 -23.23
C GLU A 188 12.49 6.76 -22.91
N THR A 189 11.31 6.91 -23.49
CA THR A 189 10.23 5.93 -23.42
C THR A 189 10.32 4.94 -24.57
N GLY A 190 9.79 3.72 -24.41
CA GLY A 190 9.86 2.71 -25.46
C GLY A 190 11.26 2.16 -25.68
N ALA A 191 12.15 2.31 -24.69
CA ALA A 191 13.55 1.96 -24.74
C ALA A 191 13.89 0.80 -23.78
N PRO A 192 13.38 -0.42 -24.02
CA PRO A 192 13.58 -1.53 -23.09
C PRO A 192 15.06 -1.95 -23.05
N VAL A 193 15.70 -1.73 -21.90
CA VAL A 193 17.04 -2.26 -21.62
C VAL A 193 16.93 -3.79 -21.50
N GLN A 194 17.67 -4.52 -22.32
CA GLN A 194 17.68 -5.99 -22.32
C GLN A 194 18.78 -6.58 -21.45
N ALA A 195 19.95 -5.95 -21.42
CA ALA A 195 21.09 -6.39 -20.63
C ALA A 195 21.90 -5.19 -20.12
N VAL A 196 22.58 -5.42 -19.01
CA VAL A 196 23.52 -4.47 -18.40
C VAL A 196 24.83 -5.22 -18.22
N ALA A 197 25.87 -4.78 -18.90
CA ALA A 197 27.22 -5.33 -18.77
C ALA A 197 28.07 -4.36 -17.96
N ARG A 198 28.64 -4.83 -16.85
CA ARG A 198 29.65 -4.06 -16.10
C ARG A 198 31.03 -4.36 -16.66
N GLU A 199 31.76 -3.30 -16.96
CA GLU A 199 33.13 -3.34 -17.46
C GLU A 199 34.05 -2.68 -16.41
N GLU A 200 35.38 -2.79 -16.57
CA GLU A 200 36.34 -2.22 -15.61
C GLU A 200 36.22 -0.69 -15.47
N ASP A 201 35.76 -0.02 -16.54
CA ASP A 201 35.76 1.43 -16.69
C ASP A 201 34.39 2.00 -17.08
N GLY A 202 33.30 1.29 -16.75
CA GLY A 202 31.93 1.78 -16.91
C GLY A 202 30.86 0.69 -16.99
N VAL A 203 29.70 1.08 -17.51
CA VAL A 203 28.53 0.21 -17.68
C VAL A 203 27.96 0.36 -19.08
N THR A 204 27.79 -0.75 -19.78
CA THR A 204 27.18 -0.80 -21.10
C THR A 204 25.73 -1.30 -20.99
N LEU A 205 24.79 -0.50 -21.49
CA LEU A 205 23.38 -0.87 -21.66
C LEU A 205 23.15 -1.42 -23.06
N HIS A 206 22.57 -2.61 -23.13
CA HIS A 206 22.16 -3.23 -24.39
C HIS A 206 20.65 -3.11 -24.59
N PHE A 207 20.24 -2.74 -25.80
CA PHE A 207 18.85 -2.57 -26.19
C PHE A 207 18.50 -3.53 -27.33
N ALA A 208 17.20 -3.80 -27.51
CA ALA A 208 16.71 -4.72 -28.54
C ALA A 208 16.76 -4.11 -29.95
N ASP A 209 16.46 -2.81 -30.01
CA ASP A 209 15.99 -2.09 -31.19
C ASP A 209 16.86 -0.87 -31.50
N ARG A 210 17.99 -0.72 -30.81
CA ARG A 210 18.93 0.39 -30.97
C ARG A 210 20.34 0.02 -30.50
N PRO A 211 21.36 0.79 -30.89
CA PRO A 211 22.74 0.53 -30.47
C PRO A 211 22.90 0.56 -28.95
N SER A 212 23.84 -0.25 -28.46
CA SER A 212 24.26 -0.22 -27.06
C SER A 212 24.80 1.17 -26.69
N GLN A 213 24.63 1.57 -25.44
CA GLN A 213 25.10 2.86 -24.92
C GLN A 213 25.92 2.65 -23.65
N ARG A 214 26.99 3.42 -23.51
CA ARG A 214 27.91 3.34 -22.39
C ARG A 214 27.71 4.53 -21.45
N PHE A 215 27.80 4.24 -20.15
CA PHE A 215 27.64 5.20 -19.05
C PHE A 215 28.71 4.93 -18.00
N ASP A 216 29.04 5.95 -17.20
CA ASP A 216 29.94 5.78 -16.06
C ASP A 216 29.25 5.00 -14.93
N GLU A 217 27.98 5.33 -14.67
CA GLU A 217 27.17 4.73 -13.62
C GLU A 217 25.73 4.46 -14.07
N VAL A 218 25.10 3.46 -13.46
CA VAL A 218 23.69 3.11 -13.69
C VAL A 218 23.01 2.82 -12.36
N ALA A 219 21.92 3.55 -12.07
CA ALA A 219 20.98 3.23 -11.01
C ALA A 219 19.79 2.45 -11.58
N ALA A 220 19.60 1.21 -11.12
CA ALA A 220 18.51 0.35 -11.57
C ALA A 220 17.34 0.38 -10.58
N SER A 221 16.12 0.63 -11.08
CA SER A 221 14.89 0.69 -10.28
C SER A 221 13.82 -0.32 -10.73
N ARG A 222 14.22 -1.42 -11.37
CA ARG A 222 13.33 -2.49 -11.86
C ARG A 222 13.13 -3.60 -10.84
N THR A 223 12.05 -4.36 -10.95
CA THR A 223 11.81 -5.56 -10.13
C THR A 223 12.84 -6.66 -10.44
N ALA A 224 13.29 -7.40 -9.42
CA ALA A 224 14.31 -8.45 -9.55
C ALA A 224 13.93 -9.59 -10.52
N ALA A 225 12.63 -9.77 -10.80
CA ALA A 225 12.12 -10.74 -11.77
C ALA A 225 12.34 -10.31 -13.24
N CYS A 226 12.70 -9.05 -13.49
CA CYS A 226 12.97 -8.55 -14.83
C CYS A 226 14.40 -8.97 -15.23
N ASN A 227 14.45 -10.02 -16.06
CA ASN A 227 15.59 -10.88 -16.39
C ASN A 227 16.80 -10.24 -17.11
N CYS A 228 17.06 -8.94 -17.00
CA CYS A 228 18.34 -8.43 -17.48
C CYS A 228 19.41 -8.87 -16.47
N ARG A 229 20.20 -9.86 -16.86
CA ARG A 229 21.36 -10.28 -16.09
C ARG A 229 22.32 -9.10 -16.05
N CYS A 230 22.53 -8.52 -14.86
CA CYS A 230 23.76 -7.79 -14.61
C CYS A 230 24.86 -8.85 -14.60
N ARG A 231 25.61 -8.94 -15.69
CA ARG A 231 26.86 -9.70 -15.71
C ARG A 231 28.01 -8.72 -15.52
#